data_AF-A0A257NZF7-F1
#
_entry.id   AF-A0A257NZF7-F1
#
_cell.length_a   1.000
_cell.length_b   1.000
_cell.length_c   1.000
_cell.angle_alpha   90.00
_cell.angle_beta   90.00
_cell.angle_gamma   90.00
#
_symmetry.space_group_name_H-M   'P 1'
#
loop_
_entity.id
_entity.type
_entity.pdbx_description
1 polymer ?
#
loop_
_entity_poly.entity_id
_entity_poly.type
_entity_poly.pdbx_seq_one_letter_code
_entity_poly.pdbx_strand_id
1 'polypeptide(L)' 'KRAAEFGLRYGISPPRPPHWGGYRLVPDAWEFWQGRPSRLHDRLTYILQPDGSWLRQRLAP' A
#
# COMPACT_ATOMS: atom_id res chain seq x y z
N LYS A 1 26.53 12.99 -12.78
CA LYS A 1 27.62 13.59 -11.96
C LYS A 1 27.62 13.13 -10.50
N ARG A 2 26.50 13.13 -9.75
CA ARG A 2 26.47 12.62 -8.36
C ARG A 2 26.70 11.11 -8.21
N ALA A 3 26.13 10.28 -9.08
CA ALA A 3 26.31 8.81 -8.99
C ALA A 3 27.78 8.36 -9.02
N ALA A 4 28.63 8.99 -9.84
CA ALA A 4 30.07 8.69 -9.91
C ALA A 4 30.81 9.06 -8.61
N GLU A 5 30.48 10.20 -8.01
CA GLU A 5 31.04 10.67 -6.73
C GLU A 5 30.70 9.72 -5.58
N PHE A 6 29.42 9.32 -5.47
CA PHE A 6 28.97 8.37 -4.45
C PHE A 6 29.54 6.96 -4.70
N GLY A 7 29.71 6.55 -5.97
CA GLY A 7 30.35 5.29 -6.35
C GLY A 7 31.82 5.22 -5.93
N LEU A 8 32.58 6.31 -6.08
CA LEU A 8 33.97 6.39 -5.59
C LEU A 8 34.04 6.36 -4.06
N ARG A 9 33.10 7.02 -3.37
CA ARG A 9 33.12 7.16 -1.91
C ARG A 9 32.68 5.90 -1.17
N TYR A 10 31.74 5.14 -1.73
CA TYR A 10 31.08 4.04 -1.03
C TYR A 10 31.20 2.67 -1.73
N GLY A 11 31.74 2.63 -2.96
CA GLY A 11 31.96 1.39 -3.70
C GLY A 11 30.69 0.59 -3.93
N ILE A 12 30.80 -0.74 -3.84
CA ILE A 12 29.69 -1.68 -4.08
C ILE A 12 28.84 -1.96 -2.84
N SER A 13 29.20 -1.42 -1.67
CA SER A 13 28.47 -1.64 -0.41
C SER A 13 28.20 -0.31 0.31
N PRO A 14 27.35 0.56 -0.26
CA PRO A 14 27.04 1.82 0.37
C PRO A 14 26.23 1.62 1.65
N PRO A 15 26.52 2.39 2.72
CA PRO A 15 25.70 2.37 3.91
C PRO A 15 24.31 2.93 3.59
N ARG A 16 23.28 2.32 4.18
CA ARG A 16 21.92 2.83 4.09
C ARG A 16 21.83 4.19 4.79
N PRO A 17 21.37 5.27 4.12
CA PRO A 17 21.24 6.57 4.76
C PRO A 17 20.30 6.52 5.98
N PRO A 18 20.56 7.28 7.06
CA PRO A 18 19.72 7.25 8.28
C PRO A 18 18.25 7.60 8.04
N HIS A 19 17.97 8.45 7.05
CA HIS A 19 16.62 8.86 6.67
C HIS A 19 15.94 7.87 5.70
N TRP A 20 16.66 6.87 5.17
CA TRP A 20 16.12 5.91 4.23
C TRP A 20 15.50 4.74 5.00
N GLY A 21 14.21 4.55 4.83
CA GLY A 21 13.42 3.50 5.47
C GLY A 21 12.13 3.27 4.70
N GLY A 22 11.15 2.69 5.36
CA GLY A 22 9.82 2.45 4.80
C GLY A 22 8.72 2.87 5.75
N TYR A 23 7.52 3.01 5.20
CA TYR A 23 6.30 3.24 5.96
C TYR A 23 5.42 1.99 5.90
N ARG A 24 4.69 1.73 6.98
CA ARG A 24 3.62 0.73 7.00
C ARG A 24 2.29 1.46 7.02
N LEU A 25 1.48 1.28 5.97
CA LEU A 25 0.09 1.71 5.99
C LEU A 25 -0.72 0.68 6.77
N VAL A 26 -1.32 1.12 7.88
CA VAL A 26 -2.30 0.34 8.63
C VAL A 26 -3.68 0.77 8.13
N PRO A 27 -4.43 -0.10 7.46
CA PRO A 27 -5.70 0.28 6.86
C PRO A 27 -6.85 0.17 7.85
N ASP A 28 -7.71 1.17 7.85
CA ASP A 28 -9.00 1.14 8.54
C ASP A 28 -10.12 0.58 7.62
N ALA A 29 -9.85 0.49 6.31
CA ALA A 29 -10.78 -0.02 5.32
C ALA A 29 -10.09 -0.69 4.13
N TRP A 30 -10.78 -1.66 3.53
CA TRP A 30 -10.45 -2.26 2.24
C TRP A 30 -11.67 -2.24 1.33
N GLU A 31 -11.44 -1.99 0.03
CA GLU A 31 -12.46 -2.20 -1.00
C GLU A 31 -11.92 -3.14 -2.08
N PHE A 32 -12.70 -4.17 -2.37
CA PHE A 32 -12.49 -5.08 -3.49
C PHE A 32 -13.52 -4.78 -4.57
N TRP A 33 -13.03 -4.36 -5.72
CA TRP A 33 -13.85 -4.03 -6.87
C TRP A 33 -13.63 -5.06 -7.98
N GLN A 34 -14.71 -5.68 -8.45
CA GLN A 34 -14.68 -6.64 -9.54
C GLN A 34 -15.58 -6.20 -10.70
N GLY A 35 -14.96 -6.06 -11.87
CA GLY A 35 -15.61 -5.67 -13.12
C GLY A 35 -16.61 -6.72 -13.62
N ARG A 36 -17.72 -6.25 -14.19
CA ARG A 36 -18.75 -7.09 -14.83
C ARG A 36 -19.19 -6.43 -16.15
N PRO A 37 -19.46 -7.20 -17.23
CA PRO A 37 -19.88 -6.62 -18.51
C PRO A 37 -21.21 -5.84 -18.44
N SER A 38 -22.10 -6.22 -17.53
CA SER A 38 -23.40 -5.56 -17.29
C SER A 38 -23.29 -4.17 -16.66
N ARG A 39 -22.07 -3.71 -16.31
CA ARG A 39 -21.80 -2.50 -15.50
C ARG A 39 -22.29 -2.58 -14.06
N LEU A 40 -22.87 -3.70 -13.65
CA LEU A 40 -23.21 -3.98 -12.26
C LEU A 40 -22.01 -4.65 -11.57
N HIS A 41 -21.02 -3.83 -11.23
CA HIS A 41 -19.79 -4.25 -10.55
C HIS A 41 -20.04 -4.82 -9.15
N ASP A 42 -19.27 -5.83 -8.78
CA ASP A 42 -19.26 -6.30 -7.41
C ASP A 42 -18.31 -5.41 -6.60
N ARG A 43 -18.84 -4.75 -5.56
CA ARG A 43 -18.07 -3.92 -4.64
C ARG A 43 -18.21 -4.46 -3.23
N LEU A 44 -17.14 -5.02 -2.69
CA LEU A 44 -17.10 -5.53 -1.31
C LEU A 44 -16.19 -4.64 -0.48
N THR A 45 -16.73 -4.05 0.59
CA THR A 45 -15.96 -3.27 1.56
C THR A 45 -15.76 -4.04 2.85
N TYR A 46 -14.59 -3.87 3.45
CA TYR A 46 -14.26 -4.32 4.80
C TYR A 46 -13.88 -3.09 5.61
N ILE A 47 -14.54 -2.85 6.74
CA ILE A 47 -14.29 -1.70 7.62
C ILE A 47 -13.90 -2.21 8.99
N LEU A 48 -12.74 -1.77 9.50
CA LEU A 48 -12.26 -2.12 10.82
C LEU A 48 -13.18 -1.48 11.87
N GLN A 49 -13.68 -2.31 12.78
CA GLN A 49 -14.53 -1.89 13.88
C GLN A 49 -13.69 -1.58 15.13
N PRO A 50 -14.23 -0.81 16.10
CA PRO A 50 -13.52 -0.50 17.34
C PRO A 50 -13.10 -1.71 18.17
N ASP A 51 -13.81 -2.85 18.03
CA ASP A 51 -13.50 -4.12 18.70
C ASP A 51 -12.42 -4.94 17.98
N GLY A 52 -11.85 -4.42 16.89
CA GLY A 52 -10.84 -5.09 16.06
C GLY A 52 -11.41 -6.08 15.05
N SER A 53 -12.73 -6.27 14.99
CA SER A 53 -13.38 -7.09 13.97
C SER A 53 -13.51 -6.34 12.63
N TRP A 54 -13.72 -7.08 11.55
CA TRP A 54 -13.96 -6.50 10.23
C TRP A 54 -15.43 -6.65 9.83
N LEU A 55 -16.10 -5.51 9.63
CA LEU A 55 -17.45 -5.49 9.08
C LEU A 55 -17.36 -5.60 7.56
N ARG A 56 -18.00 -6.62 6.97
CA ARG A 56 -18.09 -6.80 5.51
C ARG A 56 -19.43 -6.30 4.97
N GLN A 57 -19.41 -5.45 3.95
CA GLN A 57 -20.60 -4.94 3.29
C GLN A 57 -20.48 -5.01 1.76
N ARG A 58 -21.62 -5.01 1.07
CA ARG A 58 -21.69 -4.87 -0.39
C ARG A 58 -22.20 -3.48 -0.73
N LEU A 59 -21.52 -2.77 -1.63
CA LEU A 59 -21.94 -1.47 -2.13
C LEU A 59 -22.60 -1.62 -3.51
N ALA A 60 -23.46 -0.67 -3.85
CA ALA A 60 -23.98 -0.54 -5.19
C ALA A 60 -22.84 -0.17 -6.17
N PRO A 61 -22.84 -0.74 -7.39
CA PRO A 61 -21.91 -0.37 -8.45
C PRO A 61 -22.10 1.04 -8.99
#